data_AF-A0A3D5Q477-F1
#
_entry.id   AF-A0A3D5Q477-F1
#
_cell.length_a   1.000
_cell.length_b   1.000
_cell.length_c   1.000
_cell.angle_alpha   90.00
_cell.angle_beta   90.00
_cell.angle_gamma   90.00
#
_symmetry.space_group_name_H-M   'P 1'
#
loop_
_entity.id
_entity.type
_entity.pdbx_description
1 polymer ?
#
loop_
_entity_poly.entity_id
_entity_poly.type
_entity_poly.pdbx_seq_one_letter_code
_entity_poly.pdbx_strand_id
1 'polypeptide(L)' 'LDPALLRPGRFDRQVVVPLPDIIGREQILKVHLKKVPLADGVEAQMIARGTPGFSGADLANLVNEAAPVAARL' A
#
# COMPACT_ATOMS: atom_id res chain seq x y z
N LEU A 1 -9.01 12.44 19.57
CA LEU A 1 -10.47 12.44 19.34
C LEU A 1 -11.12 12.88 20.64
N ASP A 2 -12.10 13.78 20.61
CA ASP A 2 -12.80 14.23 21.83
C ASP A 2 -13.45 13.02 22.53
N PRO A 3 -13.19 12.78 23.83
CA PRO A 3 -13.82 11.71 24.61
C PRO A 3 -15.35 11.72 24.55
N ALA A 4 -15.98 12.87 24.31
CA ALA A 4 -17.43 12.98 24.13
C ALA A 4 -17.96 12.25 22.89
N LEU A 5 -17.12 12.03 21.87
CA LEU A 5 -17.50 11.32 20.64
C LEU A 5 -17.43 9.79 20.80
N LEU A 6 -16.68 9.29 21.79
CA LEU A 6 -16.49 7.86 22.06
C LEU A 6 -17.55 7.25 22.98
N ARG A 7 -18.53 8.03 23.43
CA ARG A 7 -19.61 7.53 24.27
C ARG A 7 -20.55 6.62 23.48
N PRO A 8 -21.15 5.62 24.14
CA PRO A 8 -22.16 4.76 23.52
C PRO A 8 -23.28 5.58 22.85
N GLY A 9 -23.63 5.24 21.60
CA GLY A 9 -24.64 5.91 20.77
C GLY A 9 -24.08 6.90 19.72
N ARG A 10 -22.78 6.86 19.42
CA ARG A 10 -22.09 7.73 18.45
C ARG A 10 -21.08 6.92 17.62
N PHE A 11 -19.84 6.82 18.06
CA PHE A 11 -18.82 5.95 17.44
C PHE A 11 -18.76 4.62 18.18
N ASP A 12 -19.75 3.78 17.94
CA ASP A 12 -19.98 2.57 18.73
C ASP A 12 -18.99 1.43 18.37
N ARG A 13 -18.45 1.46 17.15
CA ARG A 13 -17.47 0.48 16.66
C ARG A 13 -16.26 1.18 16.10
N GLN A 14 -15.10 0.81 16.64
CA GLN A 14 -13.81 1.23 16.12
C GLN A 14 -13.20 0.05 15.36
N VAL A 15 -12.81 0.29 14.11
CA VAL A 15 -12.05 -0.68 13.32
C VAL A 15 -10.65 -0.11 13.15
N VAL A 16 -9.67 -0.79 13.74
CA VAL A 16 -8.27 -0.45 13.57
C VAL A 16 -7.78 -1.08 12.28
N VAL A 17 -7.22 -0.27 11.39
CA VAL A 17 -6.56 -0.74 10.17
C VAL A 17 -5.05 -0.66 10.40
N PRO A 18 -4.36 -1.80 10.63
CA PRO A 18 -2.92 -1.81 10.80
C PRO A 18 -2.21 -1.61 9.44
N LEU A 19 -0.90 -1.37 9.50
CA LEU A 19 -0.06 -1.44 8.31
C LEU A 19 -0.11 -2.85 7.71
N PRO A 20 -0.05 -2.97 6.36
CA PRO A 20 -0.06 -4.27 5.71
C PRO A 20 1.19 -5.09 6.04
N ASP A 21 0.97 -6.39 6.25
CA ASP A 21 2.03 -7.38 6.31
C ASP A 21 2.64 -7.62 4.91
N ILE A 22 3.60 -8.53 4.81
CA ILE A 22 4.28 -8.81 3.53
C ILE A 22 3.30 -9.27 2.44
N ILE A 23 2.31 -10.09 2.80
CA ILE A 23 1.30 -10.61 1.86
C ILE A 23 0.38 -9.47 1.42
N GLY A 24 -0.08 -8.65 2.36
CA GLY A 24 -0.90 -7.47 2.09
C GLY A 24 -0.18 -6.48 1.17
N ARG A 25 1.11 -6.22 1.40
CA ARG A 25 1.92 -5.36 0.52
C ARG A 25 2.04 -5.94 -0.89
N GLU A 26 2.27 -7.24 -1.02
CA GLU A 26 2.31 -7.91 -2.32
C GLU A 26 0.98 -7.74 -3.08
N GLN A 27 -0.16 -7.90 -2.41
CA GLN A 27 -1.48 -7.73 -3.04
C GLN A 27 -1.74 -6.30 -3.46
N ILE A 28 -1.38 -5.32 -2.61
CA ILE A 28 -1.48 -3.90 -2.95
C ILE A 28 -0.61 -3.59 -4.17
N LEU A 29 0.65 -4.04 -4.17
CA LEU A 29 1.55 -3.89 -5.31
C LEU A 29 0.95 -4.50 -6.58
N LYS A 30 0.38 -5.70 -6.54
CA LYS A 30 -0.29 -6.32 -7.71
C LYS A 30 -1.42 -5.46 -8.27
N VAL A 31 -2.16 -4.72 -7.45
CA VAL A 31 -3.21 -3.81 -7.93
C VAL A 31 -2.62 -2.61 -8.66
N HIS A 32 -1.55 -2.01 -8.12
CA HIS A 32 -0.93 -0.82 -8.71
C HIS A 32 -0.08 -1.15 -9.94
N LEU A 33 0.65 -2.27 -9.92
CA LEU A 33 1.50 -2.72 -11.02
C LEU A 33 0.70 -3.07 -12.28
N LYS A 34 -0.58 -3.47 -12.15
CA LYS A 34 -1.49 -3.70 -13.31
C LYS A 34 -1.72 -2.47 -14.20
N LYS A 35 -1.42 -1.26 -13.69
CA LYS A 35 -1.69 0.00 -14.39
C LYS A 35 -0.48 0.52 -15.17
N VAL A 36 0.66 -0.17 -15.09
CA VAL A 36 1.92 0.25 -15.74
C VAL A 36 2.49 -0.90 -16.57
N PRO A 37 3.22 -0.61 -17.66
CA PRO A 37 4.00 -1.62 -18.36
C PRO A 37 5.04 -2.24 -17.43
N LEU A 38 5.17 -3.56 -17.45
CA LEU A 38 6.14 -4.31 -16.64
C LEU A 38 7.04 -5.11 -17.57
N ALA A 39 8.33 -5.13 -17.24
CA ALA A 39 9.29 -6.02 -17.88
C ALA A 39 9.12 -7.46 -17.36
N ASP A 40 9.58 -8.42 -18.16
CA ASP A 40 9.65 -9.81 -17.74
C ASP A 40 10.54 -9.95 -16.50
N GLY A 41 10.06 -10.68 -15.50
CA GLY A 41 10.78 -10.91 -14.23
C GLY A 41 10.51 -9.90 -13.12
N VAL A 42 9.65 -8.90 -13.32
CA VAL A 42 9.23 -8.01 -12.22
C VAL A 42 8.24 -8.74 -11.31
N GLU A 43 8.71 -9.12 -10.12
CA GLU A 43 7.91 -9.84 -9.13
C GLU A 43 7.49 -8.95 -7.95
N ALA A 44 6.18 -8.79 -7.74
CA ALA A 44 5.62 -8.00 -6.63
C ALA A 44 6.09 -8.50 -5.25
N GLN A 45 6.33 -9.81 -5.12
CA GLN A 45 6.80 -10.41 -3.86
C GLN A 45 8.20 -9.92 -3.48
N MET A 46 9.08 -9.72 -4.46
CA MET A 46 10.42 -9.20 -4.23
C MET A 46 10.39 -7.75 -3.74
N ILE A 47 9.52 -6.93 -4.32
CA ILE A 47 9.31 -5.53 -3.91
C ILE A 47 8.68 -5.45 -2.50
N ALA A 48 7.73 -6.34 -2.20
CA ALA A 48 7.09 -6.39 -0.88
C ALA A 48 8.07 -6.69 0.28
N ARG A 49 9.13 -7.47 0.01
CA ARG A 49 10.22 -7.75 0.97
C ARG A 49 11.04 -6.50 1.30
N GLY A 50 11.24 -5.61 0.32
CA GLY A 50 12.02 -4.38 0.47
C GLY A 50 11.26 -3.18 1.05
N THR A 51 9.98 -3.34 1.39
CA THR A 51 9.08 -2.24 1.81
C THR A 51 8.48 -2.42 3.22
N PRO A 52 9.24 -2.84 4.25
CA PRO A 52 8.70 -2.95 5.61
C PRO A 52 8.22 -1.60 6.13
N GLY A 53 7.05 -1.59 6.77
CA GLY A 53 6.44 -0.37 7.33
C GLY A 53 5.70 0.52 6.32
N PHE A 54 5.68 0.16 5.04
CA PHE A 54 4.96 0.94 4.03
C PHE A 54 3.45 0.76 4.19
N SER A 55 2.73 1.88 4.12
CA SER A 55 1.28 1.90 3.95
C SER A 55 0.88 1.59 2.50
N GLY A 56 -0.41 1.39 2.26
CA GLY A 56 -0.91 1.22 0.90
C GLY A 56 -0.66 2.44 0.00
N ALA A 57 -0.68 3.64 0.58
CA ALA A 57 -0.38 4.88 -0.15
C ALA A 57 1.10 4.96 -0.55
N ASP A 58 2.02 4.55 0.33
CA ASP A 58 3.46 4.55 0.05
C ASP A 58 3.79 3.58 -1.10
N LEU A 59 3.15 2.40 -1.13
CA LEU A 59 3.31 1.44 -2.22
C LEU A 59 2.74 1.95 -3.54
N ALA A 60 1.60 2.63 -3.51
CA ALA A 60 1.04 3.26 -4.70
C ALA A 60 1.99 4.33 -5.25
N ASN A 61 2.55 5.16 -4.36
CA ASN A 61 3.47 6.22 -4.73
C ASN A 61 4.78 5.66 -5.28
N LEU A 62 5.33 4.60 -4.68
CA LEU A 62 6.51 3.89 -5.17
C LEU A 62 6.36 3.49 -6.64
N VAL A 63 5.23 2.90 -7.02
CA VAL A 63 4.96 2.49 -8.40
C VAL A 63 4.83 3.70 -9.33
N ASN A 64 4.15 4.76 -8.88
CA ASN A 64 3.96 5.98 -9.68
C ASN A 64 5.28 6.72 -9.94
N GLU A 65 6.21 6.73 -8.98
CA GLU A 65 7.54 7.36 -9.14
C GLU A 65 8.49 6.48 -9.97
N ALA A 66 8.35 5.15 -9.90
CA ALA A 66 9.16 4.24 -10.69
C ALA A 66 8.88 4.34 -12.20
N ALA A 67 7.62 4.58 -12.59
CA ALA A 67 7.21 4.68 -14.00
C ALA A 67 7.93 5.79 -14.81
N PRO A 68 7.95 7.07 -14.39
CA PRO A 68 8.65 8.13 -15.12
C PRO A 68 10.18 7.95 -15.06
N VAL A 69 10.72 7.34 -14.00
CA VAL A 69 12.15 7.00 -13.94
C VAL A 69 12.50 5.95 -14.98
N ALA A 70 11.69 4.90 -15.11
CA ALA A 70 11.88 3.86 -16.12
C ALA A 70 11.72 4.39 -17.55
N ALA A 71 10.81 5.35 -17.79
CA ALA A 71 10.62 5.95 -19.11
C ALA A 71 11.80 6.83 -19.59
N ARG A 72 12.75 7.16 -18.71
CA ARG A 72 13.97 7.92 -19.06
C ARG A 72 15.16 7.03 -19.43
N LEU A 73 15.06 5.72 -19.20
CA LEU A 73 16.08 4.71 -19.53
C LEU A 73 15.85 4.16 -20.94
#